data_AF-A0A1Y1KII2-F1
#
_entry.id   AF-A0A1Y1KII2-F1
#
_cell.length_a   1.000
_cell.length_b   1.000
_cell.length_c   1.000
_cell.angle_alpha   90.00
_cell.angle_beta   90.00
_cell.angle_gamma   90.00
#
_symmetry.space_group_name_H-M   'P 1'
#
loop_
_entity.id
_entity.type
_entity.pdbx_description
1 polymer ?
#
loop_
_entity_poly.entity_id
_entity_poly.type
_entity_poly.pdbx_seq_one_letter_code
_entity_poly.pdbx_strand_id
1 'polypeptide(L)'
;MNEYNVYILQCSNGHLMCAGCFTHVLADARLRDEMATCPNCRVEISKASATRNLAVEHAVSELPSECQFCNKEYPRNTLERHEESLCEERISSCKFSRIGCPWRGPVHESVQHESECAHPNRSGLEVMDALQVIDQKSAIERKLFDSIFELLGYEKITFNGQCGVHLSNQLS
;
A
#
# COMPACT_ATOMS: atom_id res chain seq x y z
N MET A 1 -0.75 -6.67 -6.49
CA MET A 1 -2.12 -6.12 -6.53
C MET A 1 -1.96 -4.64 -6.32
N ASN A 2 -2.21 -3.81 -7.34
CA ASN A 2 -1.99 -2.37 -7.24
C ASN A 2 -2.96 -1.77 -6.22
N GLU A 3 -2.43 -1.07 -5.22
CA GLU A 3 -3.20 -0.44 -4.12
C GLU A 3 -4.13 0.69 -4.60
N TYR A 4 -4.11 1.02 -5.89
CA TYR A 4 -4.90 2.09 -6.51
C TYR A 4 -6.20 1.63 -7.18
N ASN A 5 -6.51 0.33 -7.16
CA ASN A 5 -7.82 -0.14 -7.64
C ASN A 5 -8.89 0.11 -6.58
N VAL A 6 -9.57 1.25 -6.70
CA VAL A 6 -10.77 1.54 -5.92
C VAL A 6 -11.88 0.63 -6.41
N TYR A 7 -12.23 -0.39 -5.63
CA TYR A 7 -13.40 -1.21 -5.91
C TYR A 7 -14.67 -0.43 -5.60
N ILE A 8 -15.55 -0.29 -6.60
CA ILE A 8 -16.81 0.42 -6.47
C ILE A 8 -17.96 -0.58 -6.58
N LEU A 9 -18.77 -0.62 -5.53
CA LEU A 9 -19.96 -1.45 -5.42
C LEU A 9 -21.21 -0.60 -5.59
N GLN A 10 -22.16 -1.16 -6.32
CA GLN A 10 -23.44 -0.55 -6.64
C GLN A 10 -24.57 -1.38 -6.03
N CYS A 11 -25.47 -0.73 -5.28
CA CYS A 11 -26.69 -1.39 -4.82
C CYS A 11 -27.66 -1.61 -6.00
N SER A 12 -28.69 -2.44 -5.81
CA SER A 12 -29.71 -2.72 -6.86
C SER A 12 -30.41 -1.45 -7.40
N ASN A 13 -30.48 -0.38 -6.60
CA ASN A 13 -31.04 0.91 -6.99
C ASN A 13 -30.01 1.90 -7.57
N GLY A 14 -28.75 1.53 -7.75
CA GLY A 14 -27.75 2.35 -8.43
C GLY A 14 -26.84 3.23 -7.57
N HIS A 15 -26.97 3.21 -6.25
CA HIS A 15 -26.07 4.00 -5.37
C HIS A 15 -24.71 3.35 -5.23
N LEU A 16 -23.67 4.17 -5.30
CA LEU A 16 -22.26 3.76 -5.34
C LEU A 16 -21.62 3.85 -3.95
N MET A 17 -20.79 2.87 -3.61
CA MET A 17 -20.01 2.80 -2.38
C MET A 17 -18.64 2.21 -2.70
N CYS A 18 -17.57 2.69 -2.09
CA CYS A 18 -16.30 1.98 -2.18
C CYS A 18 -16.35 0.68 -1.35
N ALA A 19 -15.51 -0.30 -1.67
CA ALA A 19 -15.48 -1.58 -0.96
C ALA A 19 -15.21 -1.44 0.55
N GLY A 20 -14.44 -0.44 0.97
CA GLY A 20 -14.21 -0.12 2.38
C GLY A 20 -15.51 0.30 3.08
N CYS A 21 -16.20 1.31 2.56
CA CYS A 21 -17.49 1.76 3.09
C CYS A 21 -18.54 0.65 3.05
N PHE A 22 -18.58 -0.15 1.99
CA PHE A 22 -19.49 -1.29 1.90
C PHE A 22 -19.22 -2.32 3.01
N THR A 23 -17.94 -2.66 3.23
CA THR A 23 -17.54 -3.58 4.30
C THR A 23 -17.90 -3.04 5.68
N HIS A 24 -17.71 -1.73 5.91
CA HIS A 24 -18.13 -1.08 7.15
C HIS A 24 -19.63 -1.22 7.38
N VAL A 25 -20.46 -0.93 6.38
CA VAL A 25 -21.93 -1.05 6.51
C VAL A 25 -22.34 -2.50 6.81
N LEU A 26 -21.73 -3.49 6.15
CA LEU A 26 -22.01 -4.90 6.43
C LEU A 26 -21.57 -5.32 7.83
N ALA A 27 -20.39 -4.89 8.28
CA ALA A 27 -19.87 -5.21 9.60
C ALA A 27 -20.72 -4.58 10.70
N ASP A 28 -21.11 -3.33 10.51
CA ASP A 28 -21.90 -2.54 11.44
C ASP A 28 -23.31 -3.12 11.64
N ALA A 29 -23.97 -3.53 10.57
CA ALA A 29 -25.25 -4.25 10.64
C ALA A 29 -25.13 -5.59 11.38
N ARG A 30 -24.06 -6.35 11.12
CA ARG A 30 -23.79 -7.62 11.80
C ARG A 30 -23.57 -7.42 13.32
N LEU A 31 -22.89 -6.36 13.73
CA LEU A 31 -22.67 -6.06 15.15
C LEU A 31 -23.96 -5.69 15.89
N ARG A 32 -24.96 -5.18 15.18
CA ARG A 32 -26.27 -4.83 15.72
C ARG A 32 -27.35 -5.91 15.55
N ASP A 33 -27.00 -7.04 14.93
CA ASP A 33 -27.97 -8.08 14.55
C ASP A 33 -29.09 -7.55 13.64
N GLU A 34 -28.73 -6.62 12.74
CA GLU A 34 -29.63 -5.98 11.79
C GLU A 34 -29.28 -6.38 10.35
N MET A 35 -30.24 -6.17 9.44
CA MET A 35 -29.95 -6.27 8.00
C MET A 35 -29.22 -5.02 7.52
N ALA A 36 -28.14 -5.23 6.75
CA ALA A 36 -27.43 -4.13 6.12
C ALA A 36 -28.31 -3.50 5.03
N THR A 37 -28.38 -2.17 5.04
CA THR A 37 -29.15 -1.40 4.06
C THR A 37 -28.29 -0.32 3.42
N CYS A 38 -28.61 0.03 2.17
CA CYS A 38 -27.94 1.11 1.46
C CYS A 38 -28.10 2.43 2.23
N PRO A 39 -27.01 3.15 2.56
CA PRO A 39 -27.11 4.41 3.30
C PRO A 39 -27.96 5.49 2.61
N ASN A 40 -28.04 5.45 1.29
CA ASN A 40 -28.79 6.44 0.50
C ASN A 40 -30.27 6.11 0.33
N CYS A 41 -30.61 4.87 0.00
CA CYS A 41 -31.99 4.49 -0.38
C CYS A 41 -32.59 3.38 0.46
N ARG A 42 -31.86 2.87 1.46
CA ARG A 42 -32.28 1.86 2.43
C ARG A 42 -32.71 0.50 1.85
N VAL A 43 -32.50 0.25 0.55
CA VAL A 43 -32.64 -1.10 0.00
C VAL A 43 -31.68 -2.04 0.73
N GLU A 44 -32.11 -3.26 1.01
CA GLU A 44 -31.25 -4.28 1.60
C GLU A 44 -30.03 -4.53 0.70
N ILE A 45 -28.86 -4.65 1.34
CA ILE A 45 -27.60 -4.92 0.65
C ILE A 45 -26.89 -6.11 1.28
N SER A 46 -26.18 -6.85 0.45
CA SER A 46 -25.41 -8.03 0.81
C SER A 46 -24.30 -8.24 -0.22
N LYS A 47 -23.32 -9.11 0.08
CA LYS A 47 -22.27 -9.45 -0.87
C LYS A 47 -22.80 -10.02 -2.20
N ALA A 48 -24.01 -10.59 -2.21
CA ALA A 48 -24.63 -11.18 -3.39
C ALA A 48 -25.52 -10.19 -4.17
N SER A 49 -26.11 -9.20 -3.49
CA SER A 49 -27.01 -8.22 -4.13
C SER A 49 -26.29 -6.97 -4.66
N ALA A 50 -25.12 -6.64 -4.11
CA ALA A 50 -24.29 -5.58 -4.63
C ALA A 50 -23.47 -6.05 -5.85
N THR A 51 -23.32 -5.17 -6.84
CA THR A 51 -22.58 -5.46 -8.08
C THR A 51 -21.36 -4.56 -8.19
N ARG A 52 -20.26 -5.07 -8.74
CA ARG A 52 -19.05 -4.28 -9.01
C ARG A 52 -19.26 -3.43 -10.26
N ASN A 53 -19.03 -2.12 -10.17
CA ASN A 53 -19.21 -1.21 -11.29
C ASN A 53 -17.85 -0.79 -11.89
N LEU A 54 -17.37 -1.58 -12.86
CA LEU A 54 -16.08 -1.36 -13.53
C LEU A 54 -16.00 -0.01 -14.28
N ALA A 55 -17.12 0.49 -14.80
CA ALA A 55 -17.14 1.76 -15.52
C ALA A 55 -16.84 2.93 -14.58
N VAL A 56 -17.42 2.92 -13.38
CA VAL A 56 -17.11 3.92 -12.35
C VAL A 56 -15.67 3.75 -11.85
N GLU A 57 -15.20 2.52 -11.65
CA GLU A 57 -13.81 2.29 -11.27
C GLU A 57 -12.82 2.88 -12.28
N HIS A 58 -13.06 2.66 -13.58
CA HIS A 58 -12.25 3.24 -14.65
C HIS A 58 -12.28 4.76 -14.61
N ALA A 59 -13.47 5.36 -14.54
CA ALA A 59 -13.63 6.82 -14.50
C ALA A 59 -12.94 7.43 -13.27
N VAL A 60 -13.04 6.80 -12.10
CA VAL A 60 -12.34 7.23 -10.88
C VAL A 60 -10.82 7.13 -11.05
N SER A 61 -10.33 6.11 -11.74
CA SER A 61 -8.90 5.92 -12.00
C SER A 61 -8.29 7.01 -12.92
N GLU A 62 -9.13 7.67 -13.73
CA GLU A 62 -8.72 8.74 -14.64
C GLU A 62 -8.82 10.13 -14.01
N LEU A 63 -9.41 10.25 -12.81
CA LEU A 63 -9.50 11.54 -12.12
C LEU A 63 -8.10 12.12 -11.87
N PRO A 64 -7.94 13.45 -11.98
CA PRO A 64 -6.67 14.11 -11.71
C PRO A 64 -6.29 13.98 -10.23
N SER A 65 -5.00 13.90 -9.98
CA SER A 65 -4.36 13.97 -8.67
C SER A 65 -2.97 14.60 -8.82
N GLU A 66 -2.56 15.37 -7.83
CA GLU A 66 -1.28 16.08 -7.84
C GLU A 66 -0.13 15.14 -7.45
N CYS A 67 0.99 15.28 -8.15
CA CYS A 67 2.26 14.66 -7.78
C CYS A 67 2.86 15.32 -6.55
N GLN A 68 3.24 14.52 -5.56
CA GLN A 68 3.81 14.99 -4.29
C GLN A 68 5.18 15.71 -4.44
N PHE A 69 5.86 15.52 -5.57
CA PHE A 69 7.19 16.10 -5.81
C PHE A 69 7.14 17.35 -6.70
N CYS A 70 6.38 17.30 -7.80
CA CYS A 70 6.36 18.39 -8.79
C CYS A 70 5.06 19.20 -8.82
N ASN A 71 4.06 18.83 -8.02
CA ASN A 71 2.74 19.48 -7.92
C ASN A 71 1.96 19.58 -9.25
N LYS A 72 2.37 18.82 -10.28
CA LYS A 72 1.62 18.70 -11.54
C LYS A 72 0.53 17.65 -11.40
N GLU A 73 -0.59 17.85 -12.09
CA GLU A 73 -1.69 16.91 -12.13
C GLU A 73 -1.41 15.74 -13.09
N TYR A 74 -1.72 14.53 -12.63
CA TYR A 74 -1.71 13.32 -13.45
C TYR A 74 -2.98 12.50 -13.16
N PRO A 75 -3.45 11.69 -14.13
CA PRO A 75 -4.46 10.68 -13.86
C PRO A 75 -4.00 9.74 -12.75
N ARG A 76 -4.86 9.45 -11.76
CA ARG A 76 -4.53 8.59 -10.59
C ARG A 76 -3.88 7.26 -11.00
N ASN A 77 -4.37 6.64 -12.06
CA ASN A 77 -3.85 5.36 -12.58
C ASN A 77 -2.41 5.43 -13.14
N THR A 78 -1.87 6.63 -13.39
CA THR A 78 -0.49 6.84 -13.88
C THR A 78 0.40 7.54 -12.87
N LEU A 79 -0.18 8.09 -11.79
CA LEU A 79 0.53 8.91 -10.83
C LEU A 79 1.65 8.15 -10.11
N GLU A 80 1.38 6.94 -9.65
CA GLU A 80 2.37 6.07 -8.99
C GLU A 80 3.60 5.87 -9.90
N ARG A 81 3.39 5.44 -11.15
CA ARG A 81 4.47 5.26 -12.13
C ARG A 81 5.26 6.56 -12.34
N HIS A 82 4.56 7.68 -12.40
CA HIS A 82 5.22 8.98 -12.51
C HIS A 82 6.13 9.25 -11.30
N GLU A 83 5.59 9.15 -10.09
CA GLU A 83 6.30 9.40 -8.84
C GLU A 83 7.50 8.47 -8.62
N GLU A 84 7.38 7.20 -9.05
CA GLU A 84 8.46 6.21 -8.90
C GLU A 84 9.58 6.36 -9.93
N SER A 85 9.25 6.70 -11.18
CA SER A 85 10.18 6.51 -12.31
C SER A 85 10.32 7.67 -13.27
N LEU A 86 9.31 8.53 -13.41
CA LEU A 86 9.30 9.58 -14.45
C LEU A 86 9.48 10.99 -13.87
N CYS A 87 9.21 11.18 -12.58
CA CYS A 87 9.31 12.48 -11.95
C CYS A 87 10.77 12.91 -11.78
N GLU A 88 11.12 14.06 -12.34
CA GLU A 88 12.45 14.67 -12.20
C GLU A 88 12.67 15.32 -10.83
N GLU A 89 11.58 15.69 -10.15
CA GLU A 89 11.59 16.24 -8.79
C GLU A 89 11.58 15.16 -7.70
N ARG A 90 11.43 13.88 -8.08
CA ARG A 90 11.52 12.75 -7.15
C ARG A 90 12.86 12.77 -6.42
N ILE A 91 12.83 12.46 -5.13
CA ILE A 91 14.06 12.32 -4.34
C ILE A 91 14.79 11.03 -4.72
N SER A 92 16.01 11.17 -5.22
CA SER A 92 16.95 10.10 -5.52
C SER A 92 18.15 10.12 -4.57
N SER A 93 18.92 9.04 -4.56
CA SER A 93 20.19 8.93 -3.84
C SER A 93 21.35 8.81 -4.82
N CYS A 94 22.53 9.28 -4.43
CA CYS A 94 23.74 9.14 -5.22
C CYS A 94 24.06 7.65 -5.48
N LYS A 95 24.59 7.29 -6.66
CA LYS A 95 25.07 5.92 -6.94
C LYS A 95 26.14 5.43 -5.96
N PHE A 96 26.89 6.35 -5.36
CA PHE A 96 27.91 6.07 -4.33
C PHE A 96 27.33 6.04 -2.90
N SER A 97 26.01 6.05 -2.73
CA SER A 97 25.36 5.89 -1.41
C SER A 97 25.77 4.59 -0.71
N ARG A 98 26.04 3.53 -1.48
CA ARG A 98 26.52 2.23 -0.97
C ARG A 98 27.89 2.29 -0.27
N ILE A 99 28.68 3.32 -0.55
CA ILE A 99 29.98 3.56 0.09
C ILE A 99 29.94 4.79 1.01
N GLY A 100 28.73 5.17 1.44
CA GLY A 100 28.52 6.18 2.48
C GLY A 100 28.21 7.59 1.98
N CYS A 101 27.93 7.80 0.69
CA CYS A 101 27.49 9.12 0.23
C CYS A 101 26.11 9.46 0.81
N PRO A 102 25.96 10.55 1.60
CA PRO A 102 24.69 10.89 2.23
C PRO A 102 23.76 11.70 1.32
N TRP A 103 24.20 12.04 0.11
CA TRP A 103 23.44 12.92 -0.78
C TRP A 103 22.09 12.29 -1.17
N ARG A 104 21.05 13.11 -0.98
CA ARG A 104 19.69 12.85 -1.44
C ARG A 104 19.13 14.15 -1.99
N GLY A 105 18.59 14.11 -3.20
CA GLY A 105 18.07 15.29 -3.87
C GLY A 105 17.23 14.93 -5.10
N PRO A 106 16.65 15.93 -5.78
CA PRO A 106 15.92 15.73 -7.02
C PRO A 106 16.72 14.94 -8.05
N VAL A 107 16.04 14.13 -8.86
CA VAL A 107 16.69 13.29 -9.88
C VAL A 107 17.48 14.13 -10.87
N HIS A 108 16.99 15.30 -11.25
CA HIS A 108 17.67 16.17 -12.21
C HIS A 108 19.02 16.69 -11.70
N GLU A 109 19.23 16.77 -10.38
CA GLU A 109 20.49 17.19 -9.76
C GLU A 109 21.49 16.03 -9.57
N SER A 110 21.03 14.77 -9.71
CA SER A 110 21.85 13.59 -9.40
C SER A 110 23.10 13.49 -10.26
N VAL A 111 22.98 13.76 -11.57
CA VAL A 111 24.10 13.69 -12.51
C VAL A 111 25.17 14.73 -12.18
N GLN A 112 24.74 15.95 -11.83
CA GLN A 112 25.66 17.00 -11.42
C GLN A 112 26.39 16.59 -10.14
N HIS A 113 25.66 16.17 -9.11
CA HIS A 113 26.26 15.69 -7.86
C HIS A 113 27.26 14.55 -8.10
N GLU A 114 26.90 13.58 -8.92
CA GLU A 114 27.75 12.41 -9.19
C GLU A 114 29.06 12.77 -9.88
N SER A 115 29.09 13.84 -10.70
CA SER A 115 30.30 14.34 -11.35
C SER A 115 31.26 15.02 -10.36
N GLU A 116 30.72 15.57 -9.28
CA GLU A 116 31.45 16.31 -8.24
C GLU A 116 31.63 15.49 -6.94
N CYS A 117 31.16 14.23 -6.93
CA CYS A 117 31.14 13.42 -5.73
C CYS A 117 32.55 13.05 -5.29
N ALA A 118 32.88 13.30 -4.02
CA ALA A 118 34.18 12.94 -3.43
C ALA A 118 34.30 11.45 -3.05
N HIS A 119 33.19 10.73 -2.90
CA HIS A 119 33.16 9.35 -2.41
C HIS A 119 33.90 8.32 -3.28
N PRO A 120 33.95 8.44 -4.62
CA PRO A 120 34.75 7.55 -5.47
C PRO A 120 36.24 7.57 -5.13
N ASN A 121 36.74 8.67 -4.56
CA ASN A 121 38.15 8.88 -4.27
C ASN A 121 38.48 8.69 -2.78
N ARG A 122 37.53 8.21 -1.95
CA ARG A 122 37.78 7.95 -0.52
C ARG A 122 38.67 6.73 -0.32
N SER A 123 39.45 6.76 0.75
CA SER A 123 40.32 5.66 1.13
C SER A 123 39.49 4.45 1.57
N GLY A 124 40.07 3.24 1.43
CA GLY A 124 39.41 2.02 1.89
C GLY A 124 39.06 2.06 3.38
N LEU A 125 39.88 2.70 4.22
CA LEU A 125 39.61 2.85 5.64
C LEU A 125 38.31 3.65 5.90
N GLU A 126 38.15 4.78 5.22
CA GLU A 126 36.95 5.62 5.33
C GLU A 126 35.69 4.92 4.80
N VAL A 127 35.83 4.08 3.78
CA VAL A 127 34.73 3.27 3.25
C VAL A 127 34.33 2.18 4.25
N MET A 128 35.29 1.53 4.92
CA MET A 128 34.99 0.50 5.92
C MET A 128 34.19 1.04 7.11
N ASP A 129 34.52 2.24 7.60
CA ASP A 129 33.75 2.88 8.66
C ASP A 129 32.30 3.15 8.22
N ALA A 130 32.11 3.63 6.99
CA ALA A 130 30.77 3.85 6.43
C ALA A 130 29.98 2.55 6.25
N LEU A 131 30.64 1.48 5.79
CA LEU A 131 30.02 0.16 5.62
C LEU A 131 29.60 -0.44 6.96
N GLN A 132 30.40 -0.26 8.02
CA GLN A 132 30.05 -0.76 9.35
C GLN A 132 28.74 -0.16 9.87
N VAL A 133 28.52 1.15 9.62
CA VAL A 133 27.25 1.82 9.99
C VAL A 133 26.08 1.26 9.17
N ILE A 134 26.28 0.99 7.88
CA ILE A 134 25.27 0.40 7.01
C ILE A 134 24.91 -1.02 7.49
N ASP A 135 25.91 -1.84 7.79
CA ASP A 135 25.72 -3.21 8.29
C ASP A 135 24.96 -3.23 9.63
N GLN A 136 25.29 -2.32 10.55
CA GLN A 136 24.57 -2.18 11.82
C GLN A 136 23.11 -1.82 11.59
N LYS A 137 22.83 -0.88 10.69
CA LYS A 137 21.45 -0.51 10.34
C LYS A 137 20.70 -1.68 9.72
N SER A 138 21.31 -2.41 8.79
CA SER A 138 20.71 -3.60 8.18
C SER A 138 20.45 -4.72 9.20
N ALA A 139 21.33 -4.90 10.19
CA ALA A 139 21.13 -5.86 11.27
C ALA A 139 19.94 -5.46 12.17
N ILE A 140 19.75 -4.17 12.44
CA ILE A 140 18.59 -3.67 13.20
C ILE A 140 17.30 -3.89 12.41
N GLU A 141 17.28 -3.52 11.13
CA GLU A 141 16.12 -3.73 10.25
C GLU A 141 15.76 -5.21 10.16
N ARG A 142 16.74 -6.11 10.01
CA ARG A 142 16.51 -7.56 10.03
C ARG A 142 15.82 -8.01 11.31
N LYS A 143 16.31 -7.60 12.48
CA LYS A 143 15.69 -7.94 13.77
C LYS A 143 14.25 -7.45 13.88
N LEU A 144 13.95 -6.26 13.36
CA LEU A 144 12.59 -5.74 13.31
C LEU A 144 11.69 -6.63 12.44
N PHE A 145 12.15 -7.01 11.25
CA PHE A 145 11.40 -7.92 10.38
C PHE A 145 11.18 -9.27 11.04
N ASP A 146 12.20 -9.86 11.64
CA ASP A 146 12.08 -11.14 12.36
C ASP A 146 11.04 -11.03 13.49
N SER A 147 11.05 -9.93 14.25
CA SER A 147 10.06 -9.66 15.30
C SER A 147 8.63 -9.57 14.75
N ILE A 148 8.44 -8.91 13.61
CA ILE A 148 7.14 -8.82 12.93
C ILE A 148 6.68 -10.22 12.49
N PHE A 149 7.57 -11.02 11.90
CA PHE A 149 7.27 -12.38 11.48
C PHE A 149 6.87 -13.27 12.66
N GLU A 150 7.55 -13.16 13.81
CA GLU A 150 7.18 -13.88 15.03
C GLU A 150 5.78 -13.46 15.55
N LEU A 151 5.47 -12.17 15.53
CA LEU A 151 4.16 -11.65 15.95
C LEU A 151 3.02 -12.10 15.03
N LEU A 152 3.28 -12.14 13.72
CA LEU A 152 2.33 -12.57 12.70
C LEU A 152 2.36 -14.09 12.47
N GLY A 153 3.17 -14.83 13.23
CA GLY A 153 3.26 -16.28 13.16
C GLY A 153 1.94 -16.95 13.56
N TYR A 154 1.46 -17.85 12.70
CA TYR A 154 0.17 -18.55 12.84
C TYR A 154 -0.07 -19.22 14.20
N GLU A 155 0.98 -19.66 14.90
CA GLU A 155 0.89 -20.26 16.24
C GLU A 155 0.37 -19.27 17.31
N LYS A 156 0.45 -17.96 17.08
CA LYS A 156 -0.03 -16.92 18.00
C LYS A 156 -1.32 -16.21 17.56
N ILE A 157 -1.79 -16.46 16.34
CA ILE A 157 -3.03 -15.86 15.79
C ILE A 157 -4.28 -16.71 16.14
N THR A 158 -4.10 -17.93 16.65
CA THR A 158 -5.19 -18.80 17.13
C THR A 158 -5.68 -18.37 18.52
N PHE A 159 -6.32 -17.21 18.61
CA PHE A 159 -7.21 -16.91 19.74
C PHE A 159 -8.60 -16.46 19.26
N ASN A 160 -9.55 -17.37 19.49
CA ASN A 160 -11.01 -17.21 19.55
C ASN A 160 -11.81 -17.08 18.24
N GLY A 161 -11.96 -18.24 17.57
CA GLY A 161 -13.05 -18.52 16.65
C GLY A 161 -13.65 -19.91 16.90
N GLN A 162 -14.03 -20.24 18.14
CA GLN A 162 -14.92 -21.38 18.37
C GLN A 162 -16.30 -21.03 17.78
N CYS A 163 -16.57 -21.51 16.57
CA CYS A 163 -17.93 -21.72 16.10
C CYS A 163 -18.00 -23.17 15.64
N GLY A 164 -18.66 -24.00 16.45
CA GLY A 164 -18.81 -25.42 16.19
C GLY A 164 -19.57 -25.66 14.90
N VAL A 165 -19.07 -26.60 14.10
CA VAL A 165 -19.86 -27.27 13.07
C VAL A 165 -20.10 -28.70 13.55
N HIS A 166 -21.30 -28.91 14.09
CA HIS A 166 -21.94 -30.22 14.05
C HIS A 166 -22.06 -30.62 12.57
N LEU A 167 -21.28 -31.61 12.15
CA LEU A 167 -21.57 -32.38 10.94
C LEU A 167 -22.12 -33.74 11.37
N SER A 168 -23.43 -33.76 11.61
CA SER A 168 -24.26 -34.96 11.48
C SER A 168 -24.69 -35.08 10.02
N ASN A 169 -24.35 -36.20 9.39
CA ASN A 169 -25.18 -37.03 8.49
C ASN A 169 -24.30 -38.13 7.90
N GLN A 170 -24.45 -39.37 8.39
CA GLN A 170 -25.36 -40.41 7.89
C GLN A 170 -24.85 -41.06 6.59
N LEU A 171 -24.23 -42.23 6.79
CA LEU A 171 -23.96 -43.24 5.78
C LEU A 171 -25.28 -43.94 5.41
N SER A 172 -25.58 -44.01 4.12
CA SER A 172 -26.44 -45.01 3.46
C SER A 172 -25.97 -45.12 2.03
#